data_AF-A0A7U3ZQ47-F1
#
_entry.id   AF-A0A7U3ZQ47-F1
#
_cell.length_a   1.000
_cell.length_b   1.000
_cell.length_c   1.000
_cell.angle_alpha   90.00
_cell.angle_beta   90.00
_cell.angle_gamma   90.00
#
_symmetry.space_group_name_H-M   'P 1'
#
loop_
_entity.id
_entity.type
_entity.pdbx_description
1 polymer ?
#
loop_
_entity_poly.entity_id
_entity_poly.type
_entity_poly.pdbx_seq_one_letter_code
_entity_poly.pdbx_strand_id
1 'polypeptide(L)'
;MFSNKDYSNMTPEELVSEEKKMKSGTIPTAFVIGMLAGVAVWSATSGKFFLTIGLLGAALFIGYQNSQTKKAIQAEIIRRKNDQ
;
A
#
# COMPACT_ATOMS: atom_id res chain seq x y z
N MET A 1 1.96 12.55 -1.20
CA MET A 1 1.39 13.24 -0.01
C MET A 1 1.86 12.46 1.20
N PHE A 2 2.97 12.89 1.81
CA PHE A 2 3.57 12.22 2.97
C PHE A 2 2.71 12.48 4.20
N SER A 3 1.82 11.53 4.53
CA SER A 3 1.07 11.58 5.78
C SER A 3 1.92 10.91 6.86
N ASN A 4 2.68 11.73 7.61
CA ASN A 4 3.24 11.35 8.91
C ASN A 4 2.08 11.24 9.90
N LYS A 5 1.28 10.17 9.79
CA LYS A 5 0.29 9.86 10.81
C LYS A 5 0.99 9.17 11.96
N ASP A 6 0.99 9.83 13.11
CA ASP A 6 1.48 9.26 14.35
C ASP A 6 0.40 8.35 14.94
N TYR A 7 0.54 7.05 14.67
CA TYR A 7 -0.38 6.01 15.11
C TYR A 7 -0.28 5.72 16.62
N SER A 8 0.77 6.20 17.30
CA SER A 8 1.00 5.95 18.72
C SER A 8 0.05 6.72 19.64
N ASN A 9 -0.61 7.77 19.12
CA ASN A 9 -1.54 8.62 19.85
C ASN A 9 -3.03 8.30 19.57
N MET A 10 -3.34 7.35 18.68
CA MET A 10 -4.72 6.97 18.35
C MET A 10 -5.32 6.00 19.37
N THR A 11 -6.64 6.10 19.58
CA THR A 11 -7.35 5.14 20.44
C THR A 11 -7.45 3.75 19.75
N PRO A 12 -7.65 2.66 20.49
CA PRO A 12 -7.79 1.32 19.91
C PRO A 12 -8.90 1.22 18.84
N GLU A 13 -10.00 1.95 19.05
CA GLU A 13 -11.13 2.02 18.12
C GLU A 13 -10.75 2.77 16.83
N GLU A 14 -9.97 3.84 16.94
CA GLU A 14 -9.44 4.58 15.80
C GLU A 14 -8.46 3.74 14.98
N LEU A 15 -7.58 2.97 15.63
CA LEU A 15 -6.65 2.06 14.97
C LEU A 15 -7.36 0.98 14.14
N VAL A 16 -8.42 0.38 14.68
CA VAL A 16 -9.23 -0.62 13.95
C VAL A 16 -9.98 0.02 12.76
N SER A 17 -10.44 1.27 12.92
CA SER A 17 -11.10 2.01 11.84
C SER A 17 -10.13 2.37 10.69
N GLU A 18 -8.91 2.77 11.04
CA GLU A 18 -7.81 3.06 10.13
C GLU A 18 -7.39 1.80 9.36
N GLU A 19 -7.23 0.67 10.05
CA GLU A 19 -6.91 -0.62 9.41
C GLU A 19 -8.00 -1.03 8.40
N LYS A 20 -9.29 -0.89 8.75
CA LYS A 20 -10.41 -1.14 7.83
C LYS A 20 -10.39 -0.20 6.62
N LYS A 21 -10.10 1.09 6.80
CA LYS A 21 -9.95 2.05 5.69
C LYS A 21 -8.77 1.69 4.79
N MET A 22 -7.62 1.31 5.35
CA MET A 22 -6.47 0.85 4.58
C MET A 22 -6.73 -0.46 3.83
N LYS A 23 -7.55 -1.35 4.40
CA LYS A 23 -7.98 -2.58 3.74
C LYS A 23 -8.95 -2.28 2.60
N SER A 24 -9.91 -1.36 2.80
CA SER A 24 -10.85 -0.89 1.79
C SER A 24 -10.17 -0.24 0.58
N GLY A 25 -9.09 0.52 0.78
CA GLY A 25 -8.29 1.09 -0.30
C GLY A 25 -7.56 0.05 -1.17
N THR A 26 -7.50 -1.22 -0.76
CA THR A 26 -6.75 -2.26 -1.49
C THR A 26 -7.36 -2.58 -2.85
N ILE A 27 -8.69 -2.54 -2.99
CA ILE A 27 -9.39 -2.85 -4.26
C ILE A 27 -9.08 -1.81 -5.36
N PRO A 28 -9.31 -0.49 -5.15
CA PRO A 28 -8.99 0.50 -6.17
C PRO A 28 -7.48 0.55 -6.46
N THR A 29 -6.62 0.36 -5.46
CA THR A 29 -5.17 0.28 -5.68
C THR A 29 -4.80 -0.95 -6.53
N ALA A 30 -5.37 -2.12 -6.27
CA ALA A 30 -5.14 -3.32 -7.09
C ALA A 30 -5.60 -3.14 -8.53
N PHE A 31 -6.75 -2.48 -8.75
CA PHE A 31 -7.23 -2.14 -10.08
C PHE A 31 -6.25 -1.24 -10.85
N VAL A 32 -5.76 -0.17 -10.21
CA VAL A 32 -4.77 0.73 -10.81
C VAL A 32 -3.49 -0.02 -11.15
N ILE A 33 -2.98 -0.85 -10.23
CA ILE A 33 -1.77 -1.65 -10.49
C ILE A 33 -1.99 -2.62 -11.66
N GLY A 34 -3.15 -3.28 -11.73
CA GLY A 34 -3.50 -4.17 -12.84
C GLY A 34 -3.57 -3.45 -14.18
N MET A 35 -4.18 -2.26 -14.22
CA MET A 35 -4.23 -1.41 -15.41
C MET A 35 -2.83 -0.98 -15.86
N LEU A 36 -1.99 -0.53 -14.92
CA LEU A 36 -0.61 -0.15 -15.19
C LEU A 36 0.23 -1.34 -15.69
N ALA A 37 0.04 -2.54 -15.12
CA ALA A 37 0.71 -3.75 -15.57
C ALA A 37 0.28 -4.15 -16.99
N GLY A 38 -1.00 -4.06 -17.32
CA GLY A 38 -1.51 -4.30 -18.67
C GLY A 38 -0.93 -3.33 -19.71
N VAL A 39 -0.89 -2.04 -19.39
CA VAL A 39 -0.26 -1.01 -20.24
C VAL A 39 1.24 -1.27 -20.39
N ALA A 40 1.92 -1.69 -19.32
CA ALA A 40 3.33 -2.01 -19.34
C ALA A 40 3.64 -3.19 -20.28
N VAL A 41 2.83 -4.26 -20.26
CA VAL A 41 2.97 -5.41 -21.16
C VAL A 41 2.71 -5.03 -22.62
N TRP A 42 1.66 -4.24 -22.89
CA TRP A 42 1.35 -3.73 -24.23
C TRP A 42 2.41 -2.75 -24.76
N SER A 43 3.02 -1.96 -23.88
CA SER A 43 4.12 -1.05 -24.24
C SER A 43 5.42 -1.81 -24.53
N ALA A 44 5.67 -2.92 -23.84
CA ALA A 44 6.83 -3.78 -24.07
C ALA A 44 6.79 -4.43 -25.46
N THR A 45 5.62 -4.89 -25.92
CA THR A 45 5.45 -5.43 -27.28
C THR A 45 5.57 -4.35 -28.37
N SER A 46 5.42 -3.08 -28.00
CA SER A 46 5.53 -1.92 -28.91
C SER A 46 6.93 -1.29 -28.95
N GLY A 47 7.95 -1.89 -28.31
CA GLY A 47 9.34 -1.41 -28.32
C GLY A 47 9.71 -0.38 -27.24
N LYS A 48 8.82 -0.08 -26.29
CA LYS A 48 9.02 0.88 -25.19
C LYS A 48 9.38 0.18 -23.86
N PHE A 49 10.38 -0.70 -23.90
CA PHE A 49 10.82 -1.54 -22.78
C PHE A 49 11.20 -0.76 -21.50
N PHE A 50 11.82 0.42 -21.64
CA PHE A 50 12.19 1.26 -20.49
C PHE A 50 10.99 1.81 -19.71
N LEU A 51 9.86 2.06 -20.40
CA LEU A 51 8.62 2.55 -19.79
C LEU A 51 7.97 1.45 -18.93
N THR A 52 7.99 0.21 -19.43
CA THR A 52 7.54 -0.99 -18.71
C THR A 52 8.34 -1.24 -17.43
N ILE A 53 9.67 -1.18 -17.50
CA ILE A 53 10.53 -1.36 -16.31
C ILE A 53 10.32 -0.22 -15.31
N GLY A 54 10.22 1.03 -15.78
CA GLY A 54 9.93 2.18 -14.90
C GLY A 54 8.60 2.05 -14.17
N LEU A 55 7.55 1.60 -14.86
CA LEU A 55 6.22 1.36 -14.30
C LEU A 55 6.20 0.23 -13.27
N LEU A 56 6.86 -0.90 -13.58
CA LEU A 56 6.99 -2.02 -12.65
C LEU A 56 7.80 -1.65 -11.41
N GLY A 57 8.91 -0.90 -11.59
CA GLY A 57 9.71 -0.39 -10.48
C GLY A 57 8.90 0.55 -9.57
N ALA A 58 8.13 1.47 -10.14
CA ALA A 58 7.26 2.36 -9.36
C ALA A 58 6.15 1.58 -8.63
N ALA A 59 5.53 0.60 -9.28
CA ALA A 59 4.51 -0.25 -8.65
C ALA A 59 5.06 -1.05 -7.46
N LEU A 60 6.25 -1.65 -7.63
CA LEU A 60 6.94 -2.37 -6.55
C LEU A 60 7.33 -1.43 -5.40
N PHE A 61 7.81 -0.22 -5.70
CA PHE A 61 8.17 0.76 -4.69
C PHE A 61 6.96 1.23 -3.86
N ILE A 62 5.83 1.52 -4.52
CA ILE A 62 4.57 1.89 -3.85
C ILE A 62 4.06 0.73 -3.00
N GLY A 63 4.10 -0.50 -3.51
CA GLY A 63 3.69 -1.70 -2.78
C GLY A 63 4.55 -1.96 -1.55
N TYR A 64 5.87 -1.80 -1.67
CA TYR A 64 6.82 -1.98 -0.57
C TYR A 64 6.58 -0.99 0.58
N GLN A 65 6.40 0.30 0.26
CA GLN A 65 6.08 1.33 1.26
C GLN A 65 4.76 1.03 1.99
N ASN A 66 3.71 0.67 1.25
CA ASN A 66 2.40 0.42 1.85
C ASN A 66 2.38 -0.82 2.77
N SER A 67 3.28 -1.79 2.52
CA SER A 67 3.47 -2.96 3.38
C SER A 67 4.06 -2.60 4.75
N GLN A 68 5.03 -1.68 4.78
CA GLN A 68 5.68 -1.24 6.02
C GLN A 68 4.70 -0.52 6.95
N THR A 69 3.87 0.39 6.42
CA THR A 69 2.86 1.11 7.21
C THR A 69 1.79 0.16 7.78
N LYS A 70 1.33 -0.82 7.00
CA LYS A 70 0.38 -1.84 7.46
C LYS A 70 0.96 -2.70 8.59
N LYS A 71 2.25 -3.06 8.50
CA LYS A 71 2.94 -3.82 9.53
C LYS A 71 3.10 -3.03 10.84
N ALA A 72 3.42 -1.74 10.75
CA ALA A 72 3.54 -0.88 11.93
C ALA A 72 2.21 -0.77 12.68
N ILE A 73 1.10 -0.57 11.97
CA ILE A 73 -0.24 -0.48 12.57
C ILE A 73 -0.66 -1.83 13.18
N GLN A 74 -0.43 -2.95 12.48
CA GLN A 74 -0.74 -4.28 13.04
C GLN A 74 0.10 -4.61 14.28
N ALA A 75 1.38 -4.23 14.29
CA ALA A 75 2.25 -4.45 15.44
C ALA A 75 1.73 -3.70 16.68
N GLU A 76 1.27 -2.46 16.52
CA GLU A 76 0.71 -1.68 17.63
C GLU A 76 -0.65 -2.25 18.11
N ILE A 77 -1.51 -2.70 17.20
CA ILE A 77 -2.78 -3.36 17.57
C ILE A 77 -2.52 -4.65 18.37
N ILE A 78 -1.56 -5.49 17.93
CA ILE A 78 -1.20 -6.73 18.62
C ILE A 78 -0.59 -6.44 20.00
N ARG A 79 0.27 -5.42 20.11
CA ARG A 79 0.87 -4.99 21.38
C ARG A 79 -0.19 -4.60 22.40
N ARG A 80 -1.13 -3.73 22.01
CA ARG A 80 -2.22 -3.26 22.88
C ARG A 80 -3.19 -4.37 23.28
N LYS A 81 -3.40 -5.35 22.41
CA LYS A 81 -4.23 -6.53 22.71
C LYS A 81 -3.58 -7.48 23.72
N ASN A 82 -2.25 -7.57 23.74
CA ASN A 82 -1.51 -8.41 24.69
C ASN A 82 -1.24 -7.72 26.04
N ASP A 83 -1.34 -6.39 26.11
CA ASP A 83 -1.20 -5.58 27.34
C ASP A 83 -2.53 -5.44 28.13
N GLN A 84 -3.64 -6.02 27.63
CA GLN A 84 -4.94 -6.14 28.34
C GLN A 84 -5.13 -7.53 28.93
#